data_AF-A0A1F4P6N8-F1
#
_entry.id   AF-A0A1F4P6N8-F1
#
_cell.length_a   1.000
_cell.length_b   1.000
_cell.length_c   1.000
_cell.angle_alpha   90.00
_cell.angle_beta   90.00
_cell.angle_gamma   90.00
#
_symmetry.space_group_name_H-M   'P 1'
#
loop_
_entity.id
_entity.type
_entity.pdbx_description
1 polymer ?
#
loop_
_entity_poly.entity_id
_entity_poly.type
_entity_poly.pdbx_seq_one_letter_code
_entity_poly.pdbx_strand_id
1 'polypeptide(L)'
;MQVSVSSPTKARGSRLEARISNEQKALFQQAATLSTRTLSEFVVASAQEAATRIIEAHETIRLEREDQIRFVQTLLNPPEPNARLRQASVQYRTTLGI
;
A
#
# COMPACT_ATOMS: atom_id res chain seq x y z
N MET A 1 -0.43 40.56 11.05
CA MET A 1 -0.63 39.12 11.31
C MET A 1 -2.06 38.77 10.86
N GLN A 2 -2.22 38.40 9.59
CA GLN A 2 -3.49 37.92 9.04
C GLN A 2 -3.17 36.57 8.39
N VAL A 3 -3.75 35.50 8.94
CA VAL A 3 -3.70 34.17 8.33
C VAL A 3 -4.94 34.07 7.45
N SER A 4 -4.73 34.21 6.15
CA SER A 4 -5.73 33.88 5.14
C SER A 4 -5.93 32.36 5.17
N VAL A 5 -7.06 31.91 5.72
CA VAL A 5 -7.50 30.52 5.57
C VAL A 5 -7.93 30.34 4.13
N SER A 6 -7.05 29.80 3.29
CA SER A 6 -7.41 29.35 1.95
C SER A 6 -8.27 28.09 2.09
N SER A 7 -9.59 28.24 1.95
CA SER A 7 -10.53 27.16 1.72
C SER A 7 -10.00 26.24 0.61
N PRO A 8 -10.02 24.90 0.77
CA PRO A 8 -9.63 24.04 -0.34
C PRO A 8 -10.68 24.18 -1.44
N THR A 9 -10.33 24.92 -2.49
CA THR A 9 -11.01 24.88 -3.78
C THR A 9 -11.19 23.42 -4.14
N LYS A 10 -12.44 22.96 -4.24
CA LYS A 10 -12.82 21.62 -4.67
C LYS A 10 -12.31 21.45 -6.11
N ALA A 11 -11.05 21.05 -6.26
CA ALA A 11 -10.46 20.68 -7.53
C ALA A 11 -11.41 19.66 -8.17
N ARG A 12 -11.81 19.87 -9.42
CA ARG A 12 -12.67 18.90 -10.12
C ARG A 12 -11.89 17.58 -10.14
N GLY A 13 -12.31 16.63 -9.31
CA GLY A 13 -11.61 15.36 -9.13
C GLY A 13 -11.54 14.56 -10.44
N SER A 14 -10.54 13.68 -10.53
CA SER A 14 -10.47 12.66 -11.58
C SER A 14 -11.66 11.70 -11.48
N ARG A 15 -12.20 11.28 -12.62
CA ARG A 15 -13.33 10.34 -12.69
C ARG A 15 -12.81 8.91 -12.82
N LEU A 16 -13.42 8.00 -12.07
CA LEU A 16 -13.27 6.56 -12.24
C LEU A 16 -14.33 6.07 -13.22
N GLU A 17 -13.92 5.63 -14.41
CA GLU A 17 -14.81 5.06 -15.42
C GLU A 17 -14.70 3.54 -15.40
N ALA A 18 -15.81 2.86 -15.10
CA ALA A 18 -15.91 1.41 -15.15
C ALA A 18 -17.28 1.01 -15.71
N ARG A 19 -17.28 0.03 -16.60
CA ARG A 19 -18.52 -0.62 -17.06
C ARG A 19 -18.82 -1.79 -16.14
N ILE A 20 -20.06 -1.86 -15.67
CA ILE A 20 -20.55 -2.94 -14.82
C ILE A 20 -21.79 -3.55 -15.46
N SER A 21 -22.02 -4.83 -15.22
CA SER A 21 -23.26 -5.50 -15.62
C SER A 21 -24.44 -5.00 -14.77
N ASN A 22 -25.66 -5.25 -15.24
CA ASN A 22 -26.88 -4.94 -14.48
C ASN A 22 -26.92 -5.70 -13.14
N GLU A 23 -26.44 -6.95 -13.13
CA GLU A 23 -26.35 -7.78 -11.93
C GLU A 23 -25.38 -7.19 -10.90
N GLN A 24 -24.19 -6.76 -11.34
CA GLN A 24 -23.23 -6.08 -10.47
C GLN A 24 -23.80 -4.78 -9.90
N LYS A 25 -24.50 -3.99 -10.73
CA LYS A 25 -25.15 -2.77 -10.27
C LYS A 25 -26.20 -3.05 -9.18
N ALA A 26 -27.03 -4.07 -9.37
CA ALA A 26 -28.04 -4.45 -8.38
C ALA A 26 -27.39 -4.89 -7.05
N LEU A 27 -26.36 -5.74 -7.13
CA LEU A 27 -25.60 -6.20 -5.97
C LEU A 27 -24.97 -5.03 -5.19
N PHE A 28 -24.26 -4.14 -5.89
CA PHE A 28 -23.62 -2.99 -5.25
C PHE A 28 -24.64 -2.02 -4.67
N GLN A 29 -25.79 -1.84 -5.34
CA GLN A 29 -26.86 -0.99 -4.82
C GLN A 29 -27.45 -1.54 -3.53
N GLN A 30 -27.65 -2.86 -3.45
CA GLN A 30 -28.11 -3.50 -2.22
C GLN A 30 -27.10 -3.31 -1.08
N ALA A 31 -25.81 -3.55 -1.34
CA ALA A 31 -24.75 -3.36 -0.35
C ALA A 31 -24.62 -1.90 0.11
N ALA A 32 -24.77 -0.93 -0.81
CA ALA A 32 -24.78 0.49 -0.51
C ALA A 32 -25.95 0.87 0.42
N THR A 33 -27.15 0.36 0.13
CA THR A 33 -28.35 0.56 0.97
C THR A 33 -28.13 0.02 2.38
N LEU A 34 -27.59 -1.19 2.52
CA LEU A 34 -27.26 -1.79 3.82
C LEU A 34 -26.19 -0.99 4.58
N SER A 35 -25.28 -0.35 3.85
CA SER A 35 -24.23 0.51 4.41
C SER A 35 -24.68 1.95 4.68
N THR A 36 -25.96 2.28 4.43
CA THR A 36 -26.52 3.65 4.53
C THR A 36 -25.71 4.68 3.74
N ARG A 37 -25.27 4.30 2.52
CA ARG A 37 -24.47 5.14 1.61
C ARG A 37 -25.10 5.15 0.23
N THR A 38 -24.77 6.18 -0.54
CA THR A 38 -25.08 6.15 -1.99
C THR A 38 -24.22 5.09 -2.70
N LEU A 39 -24.66 4.63 -3.87
CA LEU A 39 -23.90 3.65 -4.67
C LEU A 39 -22.48 4.15 -4.97
N SER A 40 -22.35 5.43 -5.35
CA SER A 40 -21.05 6.02 -5.68
C SER A 40 -20.12 6.07 -4.47
N GLU A 41 -20.62 6.49 -3.30
CA GLU A 41 -19.83 6.49 -2.06
C GLU A 41 -19.41 5.08 -1.66
N PHE A 42 -20.32 4.10 -1.78
CA PHE A 42 -20.02 2.70 -1.49
C PHE A 42 -18.90 2.17 -2.38
N VAL A 43 -18.98 2.39 -3.70
CA VAL A 43 -17.97 1.91 -4.65
C VAL A 43 -16.62 2.57 -4.42
N VAL A 44 -16.58 3.89 -4.20
CA VAL A 44 -15.32 4.60 -3.94
C VAL A 44 -14.69 4.13 -2.63
N ALA A 45 -15.48 4.02 -1.55
CA ALA A 45 -14.98 3.56 -0.26
C ALA A 45 -14.47 2.11 -0.31
N SER A 46 -15.21 1.23 -0.98
CA SER A 46 -14.81 -0.18 -1.13
C SER A 46 -13.54 -0.33 -1.97
N ALA A 47 -13.43 0.43 -3.06
CA ALA A 47 -12.23 0.44 -3.90
C ALA A 47 -11.02 0.98 -3.13
N GLN A 48 -11.20 2.04 -2.35
CA GLN A 48 -10.15 2.59 -1.50
C GLN A 48 -9.70 1.57 -0.44
N GLU A 49 -10.63 0.94 0.28
CA GLU A 49 -10.29 -0.08 1.27
C GLU A 49 -9.51 -1.25 0.67
N ALA A 50 -9.98 -1.76 -0.48
CA ALA A 50 -9.30 -2.83 -1.19
C ALA A 50 -7.89 -2.41 -1.63
N ALA A 51 -7.74 -1.21 -2.20
CA ALA A 51 -6.45 -0.69 -2.62
C ALA A 51 -5.47 -0.55 -1.44
N THR A 52 -5.92 0.06 -0.34
CA THR A 52 -5.10 0.21 0.88
C THR A 52 -4.66 -1.15 1.41
N ARG A 53 -5.57 -2.11 1.51
CA ARG A 53 -5.25 -3.46 1.99
C ARG A 53 -4.21 -4.17 1.12
N ILE A 54 -4.32 -4.04 -0.20
CA ILE A 54 -3.37 -4.65 -1.15
C ILE A 54 -1.99 -4.00 -1.02
N ILE A 55 -1.94 -2.66 -0.96
CA ILE A 55 -0.69 -1.92 -0.81
C ILE A 55 -0.01 -2.30 0.51
N GLU A 56 -0.75 -2.26 1.62
CA GLU A 56 -0.23 -2.64 2.94
C GLU A 56 0.30 -4.08 2.96
N ALA A 57 -0.40 -5.02 2.32
CA ALA A 57 0.04 -6.42 2.23
C ALA A 57 1.32 -6.60 1.41
N HIS A 58 1.57 -5.72 0.43
CA HIS A 58 2.78 -5.76 -0.39
C HIS A 58 3.96 -5.00 0.22
N GLU A 59 3.70 -3.92 0.96
CA GLU A 59 4.73 -3.06 1.55
C GLU A 59 5.13 -3.46 2.97
N THR A 60 4.29 -4.23 3.67
CA THR A 60 4.53 -4.63 5.06
C THR A 60 5.06 -6.06 5.15
N ILE A 61 6.26 -6.22 5.71
CA ILE A 61 6.76 -7.54 6.13
C ILE A 61 6.25 -7.82 7.54
N ARG A 62 5.26 -8.71 7.67
CA ARG A 62 4.81 -9.22 8.97
C ARG A 62 5.68 -10.39 9.40
N LEU A 63 6.50 -10.18 10.42
CA LEU A 63 7.33 -11.21 11.04
C LEU A 63 6.61 -11.82 12.23
N GLU A 64 6.73 -13.14 12.41
CA GLU A 64 6.34 -13.82 13.65
C GLU A 64 7.26 -13.39 14.81
N ARG A 65 6.84 -13.62 16.06
CA ARG A 65 7.58 -13.14 17.24
C ARG A 65 9.05 -13.58 17.24
N GLU A 66 9.32 -14.83 16.87
CA GLU A 66 10.70 -15.35 16.81
C GLU A 66 11.53 -14.62 15.75
N ASP A 67 10.95 -14.37 14.59
CA ASP A 67 11.61 -13.65 13.50
C ASP A 67 11.80 -12.16 13.82
N GLN A 68 10.88 -11.53 14.55
CA GLN A 68 11.05 -10.17 15.05
C GLN A 68 12.26 -10.07 15.98
N ILE A 69 12.38 -10.99 16.94
CA ILE A 69 13.52 -11.02 17.87
C ILE A 69 14.81 -11.23 17.08
N ARG A 70 14.84 -12.20 16.16
CA ARG A 70 16.01 -12.47 15.31
C ARG A 70 16.38 -11.25 14.46
N PHE A 71 15.41 -10.59 13.87
CA PHE A 71 15.60 -9.39 13.06
C PHE A 71 16.22 -8.25 13.88
N VAL A 72 15.64 -7.93 15.04
CA VAL A 72 16.17 -6.87 15.93
C VAL A 72 17.56 -7.23 16.45
N GLN A 73 17.79 -8.49 16.85
CA GLN A 73 19.12 -8.94 17.29
C GLN A 73 20.16 -8.81 16.18
N THR A 74 19.79 -9.11 14.93
CA THR A 74 20.67 -8.96 13.75
C THR A 74 20.98 -7.50 13.46
N LEU A 75 20.03 -6.58 13.67
CA LEU A 75 20.28 -5.14 13.51
C LEU A 75 21.21 -4.59 14.60
N LEU A 76 21.05 -5.04 15.84
CA LEU A 76 21.86 -4.59 16.98
C LEU A 76 23.24 -5.23 17.01
N ASN A 77 23.35 -6.48 16.54
CA ASN A 77 24.58 -7.26 16.50
C ASN A 77 24.76 -7.85 15.09
N PRO A 78 25.15 -7.02 14.10
CA PRO A 78 25.25 -7.46 12.73
C PRO A 78 26.34 -8.53 12.59
N PRO A 79 26.03 -9.70 12.01
CA PRO A 79 27.03 -10.73 11.78
C PRO A 79 27.97 -10.32 10.64
N GLU A 80 29.21 -10.80 10.71
CA GLU A 80 30.17 -10.63 9.62
C GLU A 80 29.66 -11.26 8.32
N PRO A 81 29.83 -10.59 7.15
CA PRO A 81 29.47 -11.16 5.85
C PRO A 81 30.10 -12.54 5.66
N ASN A 82 29.34 -13.50 5.11
CA ASN A 82 29.93 -14.81 4.77
C ASN A 82 30.77 -14.72 3.48
N ALA A 83 31.55 -15.79 3.20
CA ALA A 83 32.43 -15.83 2.04
C ALA A 83 31.69 -15.61 0.70
N ARG A 84 30.47 -16.13 0.57
CA ARG A 84 29.64 -15.96 -0.64
C ARG A 84 29.18 -14.52 -0.82
N LEU A 85 28.77 -13.84 0.27
CA LEU A 85 28.35 -12.45 0.23
C LEU A 85 29.52 -11.52 -0.13
N ARG A 86 30.71 -11.80 0.40
CA ARG A 86 31.94 -11.08 0.00
C ARG A 86 32.24 -11.27 -1.49
N GLN A 87 32.17 -12.50 -2.00
CA GLN A 87 32.38 -12.77 -3.43
C GLN A 87 31.35 -12.06 -4.32
N ALA A 88 30.07 -12.10 -3.95
CA ALA A 88 29.01 -11.40 -4.67
C ALA A 88 29.22 -9.88 -4.70
N SER A 89 29.69 -9.30 -3.59
CA SER A 89 30.05 -7.87 -3.53
C SER A 89 31.19 -7.52 -4.49
N VAL A 90 32.24 -8.34 -4.54
CA VAL A 90 33.35 -8.15 -5.49
C VAL A 90 32.89 -8.28 -6.93
N GLN A 91 32.06 -9.27 -7.25
CA GLN A 91 31.51 -9.44 -8.60
C GLN A 91 30.66 -8.24 -9.02
N TYR A 92 29.75 -7.80 -8.16
CA TYR A 92 28.89 -6.64 -8.40
C TYR A 92 29.70 -5.38 -8.73
N ARG A 93 30.77 -5.14 -7.97
CA ARG A 93 31.73 -4.05 -8.16
C ARG A 93 32.43 -4.12 -9.51
N THR A 94 32.97 -5.28 -9.87
CA THR A 94 33.61 -5.51 -11.17
C THR A 94 32.65 -5.31 -12.34
N THR A 95 31.38 -5.73 -12.21
CA THR A 95 30.37 -5.55 -13.28
C THR A 95 29.98 -4.10 -13.48
N LEU A 96 29.96 -3.28 -12.42
CA LEU A 96 29.62 -1.85 -12.49
C LEU A 96 30.81 -0.91 -12.67
N GLY A 97 32.04 -1.41 -12.63
CA GLY A 97 33.26 -0.61 -12.80
C GLY A 97 33.63 0.28 -11.61
N ILE A 98 33.21 -0.10 -10.38
CA ILE A 98 33.47 0.61 -9.09
C ILE A 98 34.21 -0.26 -8.07
#